data_AF-A0AAU9H8K1-F1
#
_entry.id   AF-A0AAU9H8K1-F1
#
_cell.length_a   1.000
_cell.length_b   1.000
_cell.length_c   1.000
_cell.angle_alpha   90.00
_cell.angle_beta   90.00
_cell.angle_gamma   90.00
#
_symmetry.space_group_name_H-M   'P 1'
#
loop_
_entity.id
_entity.type
_entity.pdbx_description
1 polymer ?
#
loop_
_entity_poly.entity_id
_entity_poly.type
_entity_poly.pdbx_seq_one_letter_code
_entity_poly.pdbx_strand_id
1 'polypeptide(L)'
;MKINNKTLGVLLYLCLALILLLIALSYSSGRLSHSSPLNSVVKEPNTLKATPPLSLKQETLDDLSDKNTIAPIEKGIQDQNNQLAVMAIPRWKQQGQLKTHLAHLKNKADKGDIDAKYIVAANLRYCFTAPIDDFALQAKLEAIADYTYAGEAIDATLEKFDYCSGINQDQRREFYLYFYDAAQNGSVAAQQTFADITAEFYMQSQGFKTQNREEYIKKRDAFKLQKIAFLEQAAKHGSEKALMKLSALYHSQQISGNSLAKSYALNRLMMEITENGELYNRYAWFEQRQYPQLSQTELSEANTIVNNWLANIYQNGSLYPYE
;
A
#
# COMPACT_ATOMS: atom_id res chain seq x y z
N MET A 1 12.09 45.94 -34.22
CA MET A 1 12.00 46.82 -33.05
C MET A 1 13.11 46.43 -32.07
N LYS A 2 14.20 47.20 -31.96
CA LYS A 2 15.33 46.87 -31.08
C LYS A 2 14.97 47.25 -29.65
N ILE A 3 14.73 46.25 -28.80
CA ILE A 3 14.51 46.48 -27.36
C ILE A 3 15.85 46.90 -26.76
N ASN A 4 15.88 48.06 -26.13
CA ASN A 4 17.07 48.61 -25.48
C ASN A 4 17.45 47.72 -24.28
N ASN A 5 18.75 47.45 -24.07
CA ASN A 5 19.23 46.64 -22.94
C ASN A 5 18.76 47.19 -21.58
N LYS A 6 18.51 48.50 -21.47
CA LYS A 6 17.93 49.11 -20.27
C LYS A 6 16.47 48.70 -20.05
N THR A 7 15.67 48.60 -21.11
CA THR A 7 14.27 48.14 -21.00
C THR A 7 14.19 46.64 -20.74
N LEU A 8 15.14 45.86 -21.23
CA LEU A 8 15.24 44.42 -20.94
C LEU A 8 15.58 44.17 -19.46
N GLY A 9 16.49 44.97 -18.89
CA GLY A 9 16.85 44.88 -17.46
C GLY A 9 15.67 45.20 -16.53
N VAL A 10 14.88 46.23 -16.85
CA VAL A 10 13.69 46.60 -16.06
C VAL A 10 12.60 45.51 -16.14
N LEU A 11 12.39 44.90 -17.31
CA LEU A 11 11.46 43.79 -17.48
C LEU A 11 11.88 42.55 -16.68
N LEU A 12 13.18 42.23 -16.66
CA LEU A 12 13.72 41.11 -15.89
C LEU A 12 13.54 41.32 -14.38
N TYR A 13 13.79 42.53 -13.88
CA TYR A 13 13.56 42.88 -12.48
C TYR A 13 12.07 42.79 -12.09
N LEU A 14 11.17 43.25 -12.96
CA LEU A 14 9.73 43.16 -12.74
C LEU A 14 9.25 41.70 -12.70
N CYS A 15 9.75 40.83 -13.60
CA CYS A 15 9.44 39.41 -13.56
C CYS A 15 9.94 38.74 -12.28
N LEU A 16 11.16 39.06 -11.83
CA LEU A 16 11.73 38.51 -10.60
C LEU A 16 10.96 38.95 -9.35
N ALA A 17 10.54 40.23 -9.30
CA ALA A 17 9.69 40.74 -8.22
C ALA A 17 8.31 40.05 -8.21
N LEU A 18 7.72 39.77 -9.38
CA LEU A 18 6.44 39.07 -9.49
C LEU A 18 6.52 37.62 -9.01
N ILE A 19 7.62 36.92 -9.33
CA ILE A 19 7.88 35.55 -8.88
C ILE A 19 8.03 35.52 -7.35
N LEU A 20 8.77 36.45 -6.77
CA LEU A 20 8.92 36.55 -5.31
C LEU A 20 7.60 36.86 -4.61
N LEU A 21 6.74 37.69 -5.21
CA LEU A 21 5.41 38.00 -4.68
C LEU A 21 4.47 36.78 -4.71
N LEU A 22 4.54 35.97 -5.78
CA LEU A 22 3.77 34.72 -5.90
C LEU A 22 4.24 33.67 -4.89
N ILE A 23 5.55 33.58 -4.63
CA ILE A 23 6.10 32.71 -3.58
C ILE A 23 5.62 33.17 -2.20
N ALA A 24 5.66 34.48 -1.90
CA ALA A 24 5.17 35.02 -0.62
C ALA A 24 3.66 34.77 -0.41
N LEU A 25 2.85 34.90 -1.46
CA LEU A 25 1.41 34.58 -1.43
C LEU A 25 1.15 33.08 -1.24
N SER A 26 1.99 32.21 -1.79
CA SER A 26 1.87 30.76 -1.56
C SER A 26 2.19 30.36 -0.11
N TYR A 27 3.12 31.08 0.55
CA TYR A 27 3.47 30.86 1.96
C TYR A 27 2.41 31.39 2.94
N SER A 28 1.73 32.49 2.64
CA SER A 28 0.64 33.02 3.48
C SER A 28 -0.67 32.24 3.34
N SER A 29 -0.93 31.64 2.18
CA SER A 29 -2.11 30.81 1.92
C SER A 29 -2.06 29.45 2.65
N GLY A 30 -0.87 28.99 3.06
CA GLY A 30 -0.69 27.75 3.82
C GLY A 30 -1.01 27.84 5.32
N ARG A 31 -1.44 29.00 5.83
CA ARG A 31 -1.77 29.21 7.27
C ARG A 31 -3.19 29.71 7.56
N LEU A 32 -4.12 29.64 6.61
CA LEU A 32 -5.55 29.82 6.88
C LEU A 32 -6.38 28.67 6.31
N SER A 33 -6.42 27.57 7.04
CA SER A 33 -7.49 26.57 6.97
C SER A 33 -7.65 25.96 8.36
N HIS A 34 -8.09 26.81 9.30
CA HIS A 34 -8.77 26.36 10.50
C HIS A 34 -10.25 26.19 10.15
N SER A 35 -10.71 24.96 10.01
CA SER A 35 -12.13 24.65 10.07
C SER A 35 -12.53 24.58 11.54
N SER A 36 -13.28 25.57 12.01
CA SER A 36 -13.99 25.55 13.29
C SER A 36 -15.05 24.43 13.31
N PRO A 37 -15.25 23.73 14.45
CA PRO A 37 -16.50 23.01 14.71
C PRO A 37 -17.52 23.95 15.41
N LEU A 38 -18.76 23.91 14.94
CA LEU A 38 -19.89 24.61 15.53
C LEU A 38 -20.42 23.82 16.75
N ASN A 39 -20.36 24.45 17.92
CA ASN A 39 -21.19 24.35 19.12
C ASN A 39 -21.98 23.06 19.44
N SER A 40 -21.65 22.45 20.58
CA SER A 40 -22.66 22.05 21.56
C SER A 40 -22.23 22.44 22.98
N VAL A 41 -23.12 23.18 23.63
CA VAL A 41 -23.03 23.80 24.95
C VAL A 41 -22.58 22.82 26.04
N VAL A 42 -21.53 23.18 26.78
CA VAL A 42 -21.22 22.62 28.11
C VAL A 42 -21.08 23.79 29.09
N LYS A 43 -21.88 23.74 30.15
CA LYS A 43 -21.77 24.60 31.33
C LYS A 43 -20.50 24.20 32.10
N GLU A 44 -19.65 25.17 32.37
CA GLU A 44 -18.69 25.15 33.49
C GLU A 44 -19.42 25.21 34.86
N PRO A 45 -18.77 25.07 36.04
CA PRO A 45 -17.32 25.00 36.30
C PRO A 45 -16.88 23.92 37.34
N ASN A 46 -15.57 23.66 37.44
CA ASN A 46 -14.76 23.95 38.64
C ASN A 46 -13.39 23.25 38.61
N THR A 47 -12.37 24.07 38.42
CA THR A 47 -11.08 24.12 39.14
C THR A 47 -10.76 23.01 40.16
N LEU A 48 -9.56 22.41 40.05
CA LEU A 48 -8.43 22.72 40.95
C LEU A 48 -7.14 21.91 40.65
N LYS A 49 -6.05 22.67 40.51
CA LYS A 49 -4.66 22.47 40.98
C LYS A 49 -3.82 21.27 40.50
N ALA A 50 -2.73 21.66 39.83
CA ALA A 50 -1.48 20.91 39.69
C ALA A 50 -0.67 20.91 40.99
N THR A 51 0.03 19.79 41.26
CA THR A 51 1.23 19.69 42.10
C THR A 51 1.98 18.38 41.73
N PRO A 52 3.26 18.17 42.10
CA PRO A 52 4.39 17.92 41.20
C PRO A 52 4.80 16.41 41.12
N PRO A 53 5.80 16.04 40.28
CA PRO A 53 6.14 14.65 40.06
C PRO A 53 6.95 14.09 41.24
N LEU A 54 6.63 12.88 41.70
CA LEU A 54 7.51 12.10 42.55
C LEU A 54 7.76 10.71 41.96
N SER A 55 9.04 10.52 41.64
CA SER A 55 9.88 9.36 41.92
C SER A 55 9.37 7.97 41.54
N LEU A 56 10.05 7.39 40.54
CA LEU A 56 10.19 5.94 40.41
C LEU A 56 10.61 5.35 41.76
N LYS A 57 9.80 4.41 42.26
CA LYS A 57 10.22 3.42 43.24
C LYS A 57 10.05 2.07 42.58
N GLN A 58 11.18 1.39 42.44
CA GLN A 58 11.30 0.04 41.89
C GLN A 58 10.72 -0.91 42.94
N GLU A 59 9.50 -1.38 42.71
CA GLU A 59 8.89 -2.45 43.50
C GLU A 59 8.83 -3.74 42.68
N THR A 60 9.09 -4.80 43.42
CA THR A 60 9.49 -6.14 43.00
C THR A 60 8.40 -6.90 42.26
N LEU A 61 8.87 -7.65 41.27
CA LEU A 61 8.20 -8.71 40.53
C LEU A 61 7.73 -9.80 41.50
N ASP A 62 6.54 -9.66 42.10
CA ASP A 62 5.75 -10.74 42.76
C ASP A 62 4.45 -10.18 43.38
N ASP A 63 3.58 -9.49 42.61
CA ASP A 63 2.17 -9.29 43.05
C ASP A 63 1.21 -8.83 41.93
N LEU A 64 1.11 -9.59 40.83
CA LEU A 64 0.02 -9.44 39.85
C LEU A 64 -0.36 -10.82 39.28
N SER A 65 -0.59 -11.79 40.17
CA SER A 65 -1.39 -12.97 39.86
C SER A 65 -2.73 -12.80 40.57
N ASP A 66 -3.72 -12.32 39.83
CA ASP A 66 -5.16 -12.61 39.97
C ASP A 66 -6.01 -11.39 39.62
N LYS A 67 -6.93 -11.61 38.65
CA LYS A 67 -7.97 -10.72 38.10
C LYS A 67 -7.60 -9.90 36.85
N ASN A 68 -7.48 -10.61 35.74
CA ASN A 68 -8.32 -10.40 34.56
C ASN A 68 -8.09 -11.56 33.58
N THR A 69 -8.72 -12.70 33.88
CA THR A 69 -8.77 -13.83 32.96
C THR A 69 -9.63 -13.42 31.78
N ILE A 70 -8.97 -12.99 30.70
CA ILE A 70 -9.53 -13.00 29.35
C ILE A 70 -10.02 -14.43 29.13
N ALA A 71 -11.32 -14.61 28.87
CA ALA A 71 -11.83 -15.91 28.50
C ALA A 71 -11.06 -16.38 27.25
N PRO A 72 -10.39 -17.54 27.29
CA PRO A 72 -9.88 -18.16 26.07
C PRO A 72 -11.08 -18.35 25.14
N ILE A 73 -10.96 -17.91 23.89
CA ILE A 73 -11.93 -18.28 22.86
C ILE A 73 -11.95 -19.80 22.86
N GLU A 74 -13.12 -20.38 23.15
CA GLU A 74 -13.35 -21.80 23.00
C GLU A 74 -12.83 -22.21 21.63
N LYS A 75 -11.83 -23.11 21.61
CA LYS A 75 -11.35 -23.80 20.41
C LYS A 75 -12.49 -24.67 19.87
N GLY A 76 -13.48 -24.02 19.27
CA GLY A 76 -14.64 -24.63 18.65
C GLY A 76 -14.41 -24.93 17.18
N ILE A 77 -13.24 -25.45 16.80
CA ILE A 77 -13.03 -26.27 15.60
C ILE A 77 -11.89 -27.25 15.92
N GLN A 78 -12.22 -28.39 16.53
CA GLN A 78 -11.35 -29.58 16.50
C GLN A 78 -11.90 -30.53 15.44
N ASP A 79 -11.19 -30.69 14.33
CA ASP A 79 -10.70 -32.01 13.90
C ASP A 79 -9.72 -31.94 12.70
N GLN A 80 -8.52 -32.47 12.95
CA GLN A 80 -7.52 -33.07 12.04
C GLN A 80 -6.82 -32.21 10.96
N ASN A 81 -5.52 -31.92 11.18
CA ASN A 81 -4.54 -31.37 10.23
C ASN A 81 -4.89 -30.01 9.58
N ASN A 82 -5.31 -29.03 10.39
CA ASN A 82 -5.67 -27.67 9.96
C ASN A 82 -4.47 -26.79 9.53
N GLN A 83 -3.45 -27.36 8.91
CA GLN A 83 -2.32 -26.62 8.36
C GLN A 83 -2.69 -26.10 6.97
N LEU A 84 -2.62 -24.77 6.79
CA LEU A 84 -2.81 -24.15 5.50
C LEU A 84 -1.67 -24.58 4.55
N ALA A 85 -2.01 -24.86 3.29
CA ALA A 85 -0.99 -25.14 2.29
C ALA A 85 -0.21 -23.85 1.99
N VAL A 86 1.09 -23.85 2.25
CA VAL A 86 1.97 -22.73 1.91
C VAL A 86 2.11 -22.65 0.39
N MET A 87 1.59 -21.57 -0.18
CA MET A 87 1.56 -21.34 -1.61
C MET A 87 2.76 -20.50 -2.04
N ALA A 88 3.45 -20.95 -3.07
CA ALA A 88 4.50 -20.17 -3.71
C ALA A 88 3.91 -19.17 -4.72
N ILE A 89 4.43 -17.94 -4.73
CA ILE A 89 4.13 -16.97 -5.79
C ILE A 89 4.87 -17.41 -7.05
N PRO A 90 4.22 -17.45 -8.24
CA PRO A 90 4.90 -17.81 -9.47
C PRO A 90 6.14 -16.95 -9.71
N ARG A 91 7.29 -17.58 -9.98
CA ARG A 91 8.51 -16.85 -10.32
C ARG A 91 8.29 -16.13 -11.64
N TRP A 92 8.24 -14.81 -11.59
CA TRP A 92 7.94 -14.01 -12.77
C TRP A 92 9.18 -13.68 -13.61
N LYS A 93 10.35 -13.43 -12.98
CA LYS A 93 11.55 -12.99 -13.71
C LYS A 93 12.12 -14.14 -14.54
N GLN A 94 12.31 -13.88 -15.83
CA GLN A 94 12.85 -14.83 -16.79
C GLN A 94 14.39 -14.78 -16.81
N GLN A 95 15.01 -15.82 -17.36
CA GLN A 95 16.46 -15.83 -17.57
C GLN A 95 16.81 -15.08 -18.85
N GLY A 96 17.79 -14.17 -18.77
CA GLY A 96 18.16 -13.29 -19.87
C GLY A 96 17.11 -12.20 -20.14
N GLN A 97 17.14 -11.60 -21.32
CA GLN A 97 16.27 -10.48 -21.69
C GLN A 97 14.80 -10.91 -21.82
N LEU A 98 13.86 -10.11 -21.32
CA LEU A 98 12.42 -10.40 -21.38
C LEU A 98 11.91 -10.61 -22.81
N LYS A 99 12.47 -9.88 -23.78
CA LYS A 99 12.01 -9.89 -25.18
C LYS A 99 12.07 -11.28 -25.82
N THR A 100 13.01 -12.13 -25.40
CA THR A 100 13.13 -13.50 -25.94
C THR A 100 12.00 -14.41 -25.48
N HIS A 101 11.32 -14.08 -24.37
CA HIS A 101 10.26 -14.90 -23.76
C HIS A 101 8.86 -14.31 -23.95
N LEU A 102 8.75 -12.99 -24.14
CA LEU A 102 7.48 -12.26 -24.05
C LEU A 102 6.41 -12.77 -25.02
N ALA A 103 6.78 -13.11 -26.27
CA ALA A 103 5.81 -13.59 -27.26
C ALA A 103 5.18 -14.93 -26.85
N HIS A 104 5.98 -15.85 -26.32
CA HIS A 104 5.50 -17.15 -25.84
C HIS A 104 4.63 -17.00 -24.58
N LEU A 105 5.06 -16.15 -23.64
CA LEU A 105 4.29 -15.86 -22.43
C LEU A 105 2.93 -15.25 -22.75
N LYS A 106 2.89 -14.28 -23.68
CA LYS A 106 1.62 -13.70 -24.17
C LYS A 106 0.74 -14.76 -24.82
N ASN A 107 1.29 -15.63 -25.67
CA ASN A 107 0.51 -16.70 -26.29
C ASN A 107 -0.14 -17.65 -25.27
N LYS A 108 0.55 -17.98 -24.18
CA LYS A 108 -0.04 -18.75 -23.08
C LYS A 108 -1.14 -17.97 -22.36
N ALA A 109 -0.89 -16.70 -22.04
CA ALA A 109 -1.85 -15.84 -21.39
C ALA A 109 -3.15 -15.69 -22.22
N ASP A 110 -3.02 -15.51 -23.53
CA ASP A 110 -4.14 -15.42 -24.49
C ASP A 110 -4.94 -16.73 -24.57
N LYS A 111 -4.31 -17.87 -24.27
CA LYS A 111 -4.96 -19.19 -24.16
C LYS A 111 -5.59 -19.45 -22.79
N GLY A 112 -5.59 -18.47 -21.89
CA GLY A 112 -6.23 -18.56 -20.58
C GLY A 112 -5.33 -19.02 -19.44
N ASP A 113 -4.02 -19.18 -19.66
CA ASP A 113 -3.07 -19.52 -18.59
C ASP A 113 -2.94 -18.33 -17.60
N ILE A 114 -3.52 -18.50 -16.42
CA ILE A 114 -3.60 -17.47 -15.37
C ILE A 114 -2.21 -17.11 -14.83
N ASP A 115 -1.32 -18.10 -14.68
CA ASP A 115 0.05 -17.86 -14.23
C ASP A 115 0.83 -17.11 -15.31
N ALA A 116 0.65 -17.46 -16.59
CA ALA A 116 1.25 -16.70 -17.67
C ALA A 116 0.76 -15.24 -17.69
N LYS A 117 -0.54 -14.97 -17.45
CA LYS A 117 -1.06 -13.60 -17.30
C LYS A 117 -0.34 -12.86 -16.18
N TYR A 118 -0.21 -13.47 -14.99
CA TYR A 118 0.54 -12.88 -13.88
C TYR A 118 2.01 -12.62 -14.23
N ILE A 119 2.69 -13.59 -14.84
CA ILE A 119 4.11 -13.49 -15.22
C ILE A 119 4.33 -12.38 -16.25
N VAL A 120 3.48 -12.28 -17.28
CA VAL A 120 3.53 -11.18 -18.25
C VAL A 120 3.36 -9.84 -17.53
N ALA A 121 2.35 -9.73 -16.66
CA ALA A 121 2.05 -8.50 -15.94
C ALA A 121 3.22 -8.04 -15.04
N ALA A 122 3.79 -8.95 -14.25
CA ALA A 122 4.90 -8.65 -13.35
C ALA A 122 6.15 -8.18 -14.12
N ASN A 123 6.46 -8.83 -15.23
CA ASN A 123 7.57 -8.43 -16.10
C ASN A 123 7.36 -7.05 -16.73
N LEU A 124 6.18 -6.79 -17.30
CA LEU A 124 5.88 -5.50 -17.92
C LEU A 124 5.84 -4.36 -16.89
N ARG A 125 5.33 -4.62 -15.69
CA ARG A 125 5.37 -3.66 -14.57
C ARG A 125 6.79 -3.39 -14.13
N TYR A 126 7.64 -4.43 -14.01
CA TYR A 126 9.05 -4.24 -13.72
C TYR A 126 9.68 -3.33 -14.77
N CYS A 127 9.46 -3.61 -16.06
CA CYS A 127 10.01 -2.81 -17.14
C CYS A 127 9.41 -1.41 -17.30
N PHE A 128 8.26 -1.11 -16.70
CA PHE A 128 7.57 0.17 -16.86
C PHE A 128 8.44 1.41 -16.55
N THR A 129 9.34 1.30 -15.56
CA THR A 129 10.27 2.37 -15.16
C THR A 129 11.73 2.13 -15.56
N ALA A 130 12.00 1.12 -16.38
CA ALA A 130 13.32 0.94 -16.98
C ALA A 130 13.58 2.07 -17.99
N PRO A 131 14.82 2.55 -18.16
CA PRO A 131 15.14 3.43 -19.27
C PRO A 131 14.71 2.80 -20.61
N ILE A 132 14.21 3.63 -21.53
CA ILE A 132 13.63 3.15 -22.80
C ILE A 132 14.68 3.05 -23.90
N ASP A 133 15.76 3.84 -23.78
CA ASP A 133 16.88 3.95 -24.70
C ASP A 133 18.14 4.40 -23.94
N ASP A 134 19.26 4.47 -24.65
CA ASP A 134 20.57 4.84 -24.09
C ASP A 134 20.60 6.28 -23.54
N PHE A 135 19.82 7.20 -24.12
CA PHE A 135 19.74 8.58 -23.63
C PHE A 135 19.04 8.65 -22.27
N ALA A 136 17.90 7.96 -22.13
CA ALA A 136 17.20 7.84 -20.87
C ALA A 136 18.03 7.08 -19.83
N LEU A 137 18.84 6.10 -20.26
CA LEU A 137 19.75 5.39 -19.38
C LEU A 137 20.81 6.35 -18.83
N GLN A 138 21.49 7.09 -19.71
CA GLN A 138 22.54 8.03 -19.34
C GLN A 138 22.01 9.09 -18.36
N ALA A 139 20.87 9.72 -18.67
CA ALA A 139 20.26 10.71 -17.79
C ALA A 139 19.91 10.14 -16.41
N LYS A 140 19.49 8.87 -16.34
CA LYS A 140 19.18 8.20 -15.07
C LYS A 140 20.44 7.86 -14.28
N LEU A 141 21.50 7.42 -14.95
CA LEU A 141 22.79 7.12 -14.31
C LEU A 141 23.43 8.39 -13.74
N GLU A 142 23.36 9.51 -14.46
CA GLU A 142 23.81 10.82 -13.98
C GLU A 142 23.06 11.24 -12.71
N ALA A 143 21.73 11.09 -12.68
CA ALA A 143 20.93 11.41 -11.50
C ALA A 143 21.25 10.53 -10.27
N ILE A 144 21.71 9.29 -10.49
CA ILE A 144 22.08 8.35 -9.42
C ILE A 144 23.50 8.61 -8.90
N ALA A 145 24.40 9.09 -9.76
CA ALA A 145 25.81 9.30 -9.43
C ALA A 145 26.01 10.29 -8.27
N ASP A 146 25.05 11.17 -8.02
CA ASP A 146 25.08 12.16 -6.94
C ASP A 146 24.84 11.55 -5.53
N TYR A 147 24.49 10.26 -5.44
CA TYR A 147 24.19 9.59 -4.17
C TYR A 147 25.41 8.91 -3.52
N THR A 148 25.47 8.97 -2.19
CA THR A 148 26.55 8.39 -1.36
C THR A 148 26.74 6.87 -1.54
N TYR A 149 25.73 6.16 -2.05
CA TYR A 149 25.75 4.71 -2.34
C TYR A 149 25.31 4.42 -3.78
N ALA A 150 25.82 5.18 -4.75
CA ALA A 150 25.42 5.08 -6.15
C ALA A 150 25.67 3.71 -6.81
N GLY A 151 26.68 2.95 -6.37
CA GLY A 151 27.11 1.71 -7.03
C GLY A 151 25.99 0.67 -7.21
N GLU A 152 25.30 0.29 -6.12
CA GLU A 152 24.21 -0.69 -6.18
C GLU A 152 23.04 -0.21 -7.05
N ALA A 153 22.72 1.08 -6.98
CA ALA A 153 21.66 1.68 -7.78
C ALA A 153 22.01 1.78 -9.26
N ILE A 154 23.29 1.98 -9.60
CA ILE A 154 23.82 1.94 -10.96
C ILE A 154 23.69 0.52 -11.51
N ASP A 155 24.19 -0.49 -10.78
CA ASP A 155 24.14 -1.89 -11.21
C ASP A 155 22.70 -2.36 -11.43
N ALA A 156 21.80 -2.07 -10.48
CA ALA A 156 20.38 -2.40 -10.61
C ALA A 156 19.71 -1.67 -11.80
N THR A 157 20.15 -0.45 -12.13
CA THR A 157 19.64 0.30 -13.28
C THR A 157 20.12 -0.30 -14.60
N LEU A 158 21.39 -0.70 -14.69
CA LEU A 158 21.97 -1.36 -15.85
C LEU A 158 21.34 -2.73 -16.09
N GLU A 159 21.23 -3.55 -15.05
CA GLU A 159 20.58 -4.87 -15.12
C GLU A 159 19.13 -4.75 -15.61
N LYS A 160 18.39 -3.79 -15.04
CA LYS A 160 17.01 -3.53 -15.43
C LYS A 160 16.88 -3.04 -16.87
N PHE A 161 17.80 -2.19 -17.31
CA PHE A 161 17.83 -1.70 -18.69
C PHE A 161 18.05 -2.84 -19.68
N ASP A 162 19.08 -3.68 -19.44
CA ASP A 162 19.37 -4.83 -20.29
C ASP A 162 18.20 -5.82 -20.32
N TYR A 163 17.66 -6.19 -19.15
CA TYR A 163 16.53 -7.11 -19.04
C TYR A 163 15.30 -6.66 -19.85
N CYS A 164 15.05 -5.35 -19.86
CA CYS A 164 13.89 -4.73 -20.51
C CYS A 164 14.15 -4.23 -21.93
N SER A 165 15.33 -4.52 -22.48
CA SER A 165 15.75 -4.06 -23.80
C SER A 165 14.78 -4.52 -24.88
N GLY A 166 14.42 -3.57 -25.76
CA GLY A 166 13.52 -3.80 -26.89
C GLY A 166 12.04 -4.04 -26.54
N ILE A 167 11.62 -3.77 -25.31
CA ILE A 167 10.20 -3.69 -24.91
C ILE A 167 9.79 -2.22 -24.85
N ASN A 168 8.85 -1.81 -25.71
CA ASN A 168 8.44 -0.41 -25.82
C ASN A 168 7.42 0.02 -24.74
N GLN A 169 7.14 1.33 -24.63
CA GLN A 169 6.26 1.85 -23.58
C GLN A 169 4.80 1.41 -23.72
N ASP A 170 4.29 1.23 -24.94
CA ASP A 170 2.93 0.71 -25.15
C ASP A 170 2.80 -0.71 -24.61
N GLN A 171 3.75 -1.58 -24.92
CA GLN A 171 3.81 -2.94 -24.39
C GLN A 171 3.93 -2.91 -22.86
N ARG A 172 4.78 -2.06 -22.29
CA ARG A 172 4.94 -1.94 -20.84
C ARG A 172 3.62 -1.56 -20.14
N ARG A 173 2.79 -0.70 -20.76
CA ARG A 173 1.48 -0.27 -20.20
C ARG A 173 0.48 -1.41 -20.04
N GLU A 174 0.58 -2.46 -20.85
CA GLU A 174 -0.33 -3.60 -20.81
C GLU A 174 -0.28 -4.37 -19.47
N PHE A 175 0.75 -4.15 -18.64
CA PHE A 175 0.90 -4.81 -17.34
C PHE A 175 -0.40 -4.80 -16.50
N TYR A 176 -1.14 -3.68 -16.53
CA TYR A 176 -2.34 -3.53 -15.73
C TYR A 176 -3.46 -4.46 -16.22
N LEU A 177 -3.63 -4.58 -17.54
CA LEU A 177 -4.65 -5.43 -18.14
C LEU A 177 -4.43 -6.90 -17.78
N TYR A 178 -3.18 -7.37 -17.88
CA TYR A 178 -2.83 -8.74 -17.50
C TYR A 178 -2.98 -9.00 -15.99
N PHE A 179 -2.60 -8.06 -15.11
CA PHE A 179 -2.86 -8.22 -13.67
C PHE A 179 -4.35 -8.23 -13.36
N TYR A 180 -5.12 -7.32 -13.96
CA TYR A 180 -6.56 -7.24 -13.75
C TYR A 180 -7.23 -8.54 -14.16
N ASP A 181 -6.92 -9.05 -15.35
CA ASP A 181 -7.48 -10.29 -15.87
C ASP A 181 -7.07 -11.51 -15.04
N ALA A 182 -5.80 -11.64 -14.66
CA ALA A 182 -5.35 -12.70 -13.75
C ALA A 182 -6.08 -12.63 -12.40
N ALA A 183 -6.23 -11.43 -11.82
CA ALA A 183 -6.87 -11.23 -10.53
C ALA A 183 -8.38 -11.52 -10.55
N GLN A 184 -9.08 -11.13 -11.63
CA GLN A 184 -10.50 -11.47 -11.85
C GLN A 184 -10.71 -12.97 -11.98
N ASN A 185 -9.75 -13.70 -12.56
CA ASN A 185 -9.80 -15.15 -12.72
C ASN A 185 -9.21 -15.92 -11.52
N GLY A 186 -9.08 -15.27 -10.35
CA GLY A 186 -8.74 -15.96 -9.10
C GLY A 186 -7.25 -16.11 -8.81
N SER A 187 -6.35 -15.46 -9.56
CA SER A 187 -4.93 -15.43 -9.21
C SER A 187 -4.70 -14.61 -7.93
N VAL A 188 -4.49 -15.29 -6.81
CA VAL A 188 -4.13 -14.63 -5.54
C VAL A 188 -2.83 -13.83 -5.66
N ALA A 189 -1.85 -14.34 -6.43
CA ALA A 189 -0.61 -13.64 -6.75
C ALA A 189 -0.85 -12.29 -7.45
N ALA A 190 -1.76 -12.25 -8.43
CA ALA A 190 -2.15 -11.01 -9.09
C ALA A 190 -2.94 -10.08 -8.17
N GLN A 191 -3.92 -10.63 -7.44
CA GLN A 191 -4.75 -9.87 -6.50
C GLN A 191 -3.92 -9.14 -5.44
N GLN A 192 -2.97 -9.83 -4.80
CA GLN A 192 -2.12 -9.22 -3.77
C GLN A 192 -1.16 -8.17 -4.34
N THR A 193 -0.81 -8.24 -5.63
CA THR A 193 0.06 -7.24 -6.29
C THR A 193 -0.57 -5.84 -6.30
N PHE A 194 -1.91 -5.76 -6.24
CA PHE A 194 -2.59 -4.46 -6.12
C PHE A 194 -2.26 -3.73 -4.82
N ALA A 195 -1.69 -4.40 -3.81
CA ALA A 195 -1.17 -3.74 -2.61
C ALA A 195 -0.13 -2.66 -2.94
N ASP A 196 0.73 -2.94 -3.94
CA ASP A 196 1.89 -2.13 -4.33
C ASP A 196 1.59 -1.15 -5.47
N ILE A 197 0.39 -1.19 -6.04
CA ILE A 197 -0.04 -0.26 -7.08
C ILE A 197 -0.76 0.90 -6.39
N THR A 198 -0.13 2.09 -6.39
CA THR A 198 -0.77 3.31 -5.90
C THR A 198 -1.76 3.84 -6.94
N ALA A 199 -2.76 4.59 -6.49
CA ALA A 199 -3.70 5.21 -7.42
C ALA A 199 -2.99 6.20 -8.34
N GLU A 200 -2.01 6.96 -7.84
CA GLU A 200 -1.19 7.86 -8.64
C GLU A 200 -0.42 7.11 -9.73
N PHE A 201 0.28 6.03 -9.37
CA PHE A 201 1.01 5.21 -10.34
C PHE A 201 0.07 4.59 -11.38
N TYR A 202 -1.11 4.10 -10.96
CA TYR A 202 -2.13 3.63 -11.90
C TYR A 202 -2.53 4.73 -12.89
N MET A 203 -2.92 5.91 -12.39
CA MET A 203 -3.36 7.02 -13.25
C MET A 203 -2.27 7.44 -14.24
N GLN A 204 -1.03 7.61 -13.77
CA GLN A 204 0.11 7.94 -14.62
C GLN A 204 0.39 6.85 -15.65
N SER A 205 0.44 5.59 -15.21
CA SER A 205 0.82 4.48 -16.09
C SER A 205 -0.21 4.19 -17.17
N GLN A 206 -1.48 4.43 -16.88
CA GLN A 206 -2.56 4.28 -17.86
C GLN A 206 -2.79 5.55 -18.71
N GLY A 207 -1.95 6.57 -18.56
CA GLY A 207 -2.02 7.79 -19.36
C GLY A 207 -3.20 8.70 -19.01
N PHE A 208 -3.84 8.51 -17.86
CA PHE A 208 -4.91 9.39 -17.39
C PHE A 208 -4.31 10.69 -16.88
N LYS A 209 -4.76 11.81 -17.46
CA LYS A 209 -4.27 13.15 -17.15
C LYS A 209 -5.34 13.97 -16.42
N THR A 210 -4.92 15.05 -15.76
CA THR A 210 -5.78 15.87 -14.89
C THR A 210 -6.62 16.92 -15.62
N GLN A 211 -6.53 17.05 -16.96
CA GLN A 211 -7.29 18.10 -17.68
C GLN A 211 -8.80 17.93 -17.51
N ASN A 212 -9.29 16.70 -17.40
CA ASN A 212 -10.66 16.41 -16.99
C ASN A 212 -10.68 15.95 -15.54
N ARG A 213 -10.84 16.88 -14.60
CA ARG A 213 -10.79 16.61 -13.16
C ARG A 213 -11.84 15.59 -12.73
N GLU A 214 -13.05 15.69 -13.24
CA GLU A 214 -14.15 14.79 -12.86
C GLU A 214 -13.90 13.35 -13.31
N GLU A 215 -13.47 13.18 -14.57
CA GLU A 215 -13.12 11.87 -15.10
C GLU A 215 -11.90 11.28 -14.37
N TYR A 216 -10.89 12.10 -14.08
CA TYR A 216 -9.73 11.69 -13.31
C TYR A 216 -10.15 11.16 -11.92
N ILE A 217 -11.00 11.89 -11.20
CA ILE A 217 -11.51 11.48 -9.89
C ILE A 217 -12.29 10.17 -10.01
N LYS A 218 -13.20 10.06 -10.99
CA LYS A 218 -13.99 8.84 -11.21
C LYS A 218 -13.12 7.62 -11.48
N LYS A 219 -12.11 7.73 -12.34
CA LYS A 219 -11.18 6.64 -12.67
C LYS A 219 -10.32 6.24 -11.48
N ARG A 220 -9.80 7.23 -10.74
CA ARG A 220 -9.00 7.01 -9.53
C ARG A 220 -9.81 6.28 -8.46
N ASP A 221 -11.04 6.70 -8.21
CA ASP A 221 -11.88 6.14 -7.15
C ASP A 221 -12.39 4.75 -7.55
N ALA A 222 -12.70 4.52 -8.82
CA ALA A 222 -12.97 3.17 -9.34
C ALA A 222 -11.78 2.22 -9.16
N PHE A 223 -10.55 2.68 -9.45
CA PHE A 223 -9.35 1.88 -9.20
C PHE A 223 -9.18 1.55 -7.72
N LYS A 224 -9.41 2.52 -6.82
CA LYS A 224 -9.31 2.28 -5.37
C LYS A 224 -10.30 1.21 -4.91
N LEU A 225 -11.55 1.28 -5.35
CA LEU A 225 -12.56 0.26 -5.02
C LEU A 225 -12.16 -1.13 -5.53
N GLN A 226 -11.70 -1.20 -6.78
CA GLN A 226 -11.24 -2.46 -7.36
C GLN A 226 -10.03 -3.04 -6.62
N LYS A 227 -9.07 -2.18 -6.25
CA LYS A 227 -7.91 -2.57 -5.44
C LYS A 227 -8.36 -3.18 -4.11
N ILE A 228 -9.31 -2.57 -3.42
CA ILE A 228 -9.83 -3.08 -2.14
C ILE A 228 -10.46 -4.44 -2.36
N ALA A 229 -11.34 -4.60 -3.36
CA ALA A 229 -12.00 -5.86 -3.65
C ALA A 229 -11.01 -7.00 -3.92
N PHE A 230 -9.95 -6.77 -4.70
CA PHE A 230 -8.92 -7.78 -4.93
C PHE A 230 -8.11 -8.09 -3.68
N LEU A 231 -7.78 -7.11 -2.85
CA LEU A 231 -7.10 -7.36 -1.59
C LEU A 231 -7.97 -8.16 -0.62
N GLU A 232 -9.28 -7.91 -0.58
CA GLU A 232 -10.19 -8.69 0.26
C GLU A 232 -10.31 -10.14 -0.23
N GLN A 233 -10.31 -10.37 -1.55
CA GLN A 233 -10.25 -11.71 -2.14
C GLN A 233 -8.95 -12.41 -1.74
N ALA A 234 -7.79 -11.79 -1.99
CA ALA A 234 -6.50 -12.37 -1.63
C ALA A 234 -6.37 -12.66 -0.13
N ALA A 235 -6.85 -11.76 0.73
CA ALA A 235 -6.83 -11.94 2.18
C ALA A 235 -7.68 -13.14 2.63
N LYS A 236 -8.85 -13.36 2.01
CA LYS A 236 -9.70 -14.53 2.26
C LYS A 236 -9.10 -15.85 1.74
N HIS A 237 -8.08 -15.77 0.88
CA HIS A 237 -7.24 -16.89 0.48
C HIS A 237 -5.92 -16.96 1.28
N GLY A 238 -5.84 -16.27 2.42
CA GLY A 238 -4.68 -16.33 3.31
C GLY A 238 -3.48 -15.52 2.84
N SER A 239 -3.66 -14.48 2.02
CA SER A 239 -2.56 -13.58 1.67
C SER A 239 -2.22 -12.63 2.82
N GLU A 240 -1.05 -12.85 3.42
CA GLU A 240 -0.52 -11.98 4.47
C GLU A 240 -0.33 -10.56 3.94
N LYS A 241 0.31 -10.40 2.77
CA LYS A 241 0.50 -9.08 2.14
C LYS A 241 -0.82 -8.30 1.96
N ALA A 242 -1.89 -8.99 1.56
CA ALA A 242 -3.19 -8.36 1.39
C ALA A 242 -3.81 -7.94 2.74
N LEU A 243 -3.75 -8.80 3.76
CA LEU A 243 -4.17 -8.48 5.13
C LEU A 243 -3.41 -7.28 5.69
N MET A 244 -2.08 -7.26 5.55
CA MET A 244 -1.22 -6.15 5.98
C MET A 244 -1.66 -4.84 5.32
N LYS A 245 -1.91 -4.87 4.00
CA LYS A 245 -2.29 -3.67 3.27
C LYS A 245 -3.68 -3.18 3.65
N LEU A 246 -4.66 -4.07 3.77
CA LEU A 246 -6.02 -3.71 4.18
C LEU A 246 -6.04 -3.16 5.61
N SER A 247 -5.33 -3.79 6.54
CA SER A 247 -5.20 -3.29 7.92
C SER A 247 -4.68 -1.85 7.93
N ALA A 248 -3.60 -1.57 7.20
CA ALA A 248 -3.05 -0.22 7.11
C ALA A 248 -4.02 0.79 6.46
N LEU A 249 -4.77 0.38 5.43
CA LEU A 249 -5.75 1.26 4.76
C LEU A 249 -6.94 1.59 5.67
N TYR A 250 -7.44 0.61 6.42
CA TYR A 250 -8.49 0.83 7.42
C TYR A 250 -7.96 1.69 8.59
N HIS A 251 -6.79 1.37 9.14
CA HIS A 251 -6.21 2.15 10.24
C HIS A 251 -6.01 3.63 9.88
N SER A 252 -5.54 3.91 8.66
CA SER A 252 -5.35 5.27 8.15
C SER A 252 -6.61 5.94 7.59
N GLN A 253 -7.77 5.29 7.73
CA GLN A 253 -9.08 5.78 7.26
C GLN A 253 -9.13 6.12 5.76
N GLN A 254 -8.28 5.45 4.96
CA GLN A 254 -8.31 5.60 3.49
C GLN A 254 -9.48 4.83 2.86
N ILE A 255 -10.17 4.02 3.66
CA ILE A 255 -11.39 3.29 3.31
C ILE A 255 -12.42 3.61 4.40
N SER A 256 -13.67 3.86 3.99
CA SER A 256 -14.77 4.20 4.91
C SER A 256 -15.39 2.96 5.58
N GLY A 257 -16.07 3.20 6.71
CA GLY A 257 -16.87 2.22 7.44
C GLY A 257 -16.07 1.42 8.47
N ASN A 258 -16.41 1.60 9.75
CA ASN A 258 -15.92 0.87 10.94
C ASN A 258 -14.43 0.55 10.88
N SER A 259 -13.65 1.58 10.57
CA SER A 259 -12.24 1.46 10.18
C SER A 259 -11.35 0.94 11.31
N LEU A 260 -11.68 1.25 12.57
CA LEU A 260 -11.00 0.71 13.75
C LEU A 260 -11.30 -0.77 13.97
N ALA A 261 -12.58 -1.16 13.99
CA ALA A 261 -12.99 -2.57 14.12
C ALA A 261 -12.39 -3.46 13.04
N LYS A 262 -12.41 -3.01 11.78
CA LYS A 262 -11.82 -3.76 10.65
C LYS A 262 -10.30 -3.85 10.74
N SER A 263 -9.61 -2.74 11.02
CA SER A 263 -8.16 -2.76 11.23
C SER A 263 -7.77 -3.76 12.33
N TYR A 264 -8.47 -3.69 13.46
CA TYR A 264 -8.24 -4.57 14.60
C TYR A 264 -8.49 -6.05 14.24
N ALA A 265 -9.60 -6.35 13.55
CA ALA A 265 -9.92 -7.70 13.09
C ALA A 265 -8.85 -8.27 12.15
N LEU A 266 -8.34 -7.46 11.21
CA LEU A 266 -7.30 -7.89 10.28
C LEU A 266 -5.95 -8.12 10.97
N ASN A 267 -5.64 -7.35 12.02
CA ASN A 267 -4.45 -7.62 12.86
C ASN A 267 -4.57 -8.96 13.58
N ARG A 268 -5.75 -9.28 14.10
CA ARG A 268 -6.02 -10.60 14.69
C ARG A 268 -5.93 -11.72 13.68
N LEU A 269 -6.55 -11.57 12.51
CA LEU A 269 -6.44 -12.54 11.42
C LEU A 269 -5.00 -12.85 11.05
N MET A 270 -4.13 -11.83 11.00
CA MET A 270 -2.70 -12.03 10.74
C MET A 270 -2.05 -12.96 11.79
N MET A 271 -2.29 -12.70 13.08
CA MET A 271 -1.73 -13.53 14.16
C MET A 271 -2.20 -14.98 14.12
N GLU A 272 -3.42 -15.22 13.64
CA GLU A 272 -4.03 -16.56 13.59
C GLU A 272 -3.50 -17.42 12.43
N ILE A 273 -3.01 -16.79 11.35
CA ILE A 273 -2.58 -17.53 10.15
C ILE A 273 -1.07 -17.47 9.88
N THR A 274 -0.35 -16.53 10.48
CA THR A 274 1.07 -16.34 10.19
C THR A 274 1.93 -17.36 10.92
N GLU A 275 2.90 -17.92 10.21
CA GLU A 275 3.95 -18.77 10.79
C GLU A 275 5.23 -17.97 11.11
N ASN A 276 5.27 -16.68 10.78
CA ASN A 276 6.40 -15.79 11.01
C ASN A 276 6.29 -15.10 12.39
N GLY A 277 7.22 -15.43 13.31
CA GLY A 277 7.22 -14.87 14.66
C GLY A 277 7.40 -13.35 14.73
N GLU A 278 8.13 -12.73 13.80
CA GLU A 278 8.28 -11.27 13.75
C GLU A 278 6.97 -10.59 13.33
N LEU A 279 6.30 -11.14 12.31
CA LEU A 279 4.99 -10.65 11.87
C LEU A 279 3.96 -10.85 12.98
N TYR A 280 3.91 -12.04 13.60
CA TYR A 280 3.04 -12.29 14.74
C TYR A 280 3.22 -11.22 15.82
N ASN A 281 4.45 -11.00 16.29
CA ASN A 281 4.75 -10.05 17.37
C ASN A 281 4.37 -8.61 17.00
N ARG A 282 4.64 -8.21 15.75
CA ARG A 282 4.28 -6.89 15.24
C ARG A 282 2.76 -6.68 15.26
N TYR A 283 2.00 -7.67 14.81
CA TYR A 283 0.55 -7.56 14.73
C TYR A 283 -0.13 -7.73 16.10
N ALA A 284 0.45 -8.49 17.02
CA ALA A 284 0.08 -8.51 18.42
C ALA A 284 0.23 -7.13 19.07
N TRP A 285 1.35 -6.45 18.82
CA TRP A 285 1.55 -5.08 19.32
C TRP A 285 0.51 -4.09 18.76
N PHE A 286 0.15 -4.20 17.47
CA PHE A 286 -0.89 -3.37 16.88
C PHE A 286 -2.27 -3.66 17.47
N GLU A 287 -2.61 -4.93 17.65
CA GLU A 287 -3.86 -5.38 18.26
C GLU A 287 -4.01 -4.84 19.69
N GLN A 288 -3.00 -5.05 20.55
CA GLN A 288 -3.01 -4.64 21.96
C GLN A 288 -3.20 -3.13 22.12
N ARG A 289 -2.57 -2.34 21.24
CA ARG A 289 -2.70 -0.87 21.27
C ARG A 289 -4.03 -0.37 20.74
N GLN A 290 -4.64 -1.10 19.81
CA GLN A 290 -5.95 -0.76 19.28
C GLN A 290 -7.05 -1.15 20.25
N TYR A 291 -6.97 -2.32 20.90
CA TYR A 291 -7.99 -2.85 21.82
C TYR A 291 -8.65 -1.81 22.77
N PRO A 292 -7.91 -1.00 23.55
CA PRO A 292 -8.52 -0.04 24.48
C PRO A 292 -9.26 1.13 23.80
N GLN A 293 -9.14 1.27 22.48
CA GLN A 293 -9.78 2.31 21.69
C GLN A 293 -11.13 1.85 21.11
N LEU A 294 -11.45 0.55 21.17
CA LEU A 294 -12.68 0.02 20.60
C LEU A 294 -13.81 -0.01 21.64
N SER A 295 -15.00 0.34 21.19
CA SER A 295 -16.24 0.09 21.92
C SER A 295 -16.61 -1.40 21.92
N GLN A 296 -17.53 -1.80 22.80
CA GLN A 296 -18.03 -3.17 22.84
C GLN A 296 -18.69 -3.60 21.51
N THR A 297 -19.38 -2.68 20.84
CA THR A 297 -19.98 -2.92 19.53
C THR A 297 -18.91 -3.18 18.48
N GLU A 298 -17.86 -2.35 18.43
CA GLU A 298 -16.75 -2.52 17.48
C GLU A 298 -15.96 -3.81 17.75
N LEU A 299 -15.79 -4.22 19.00
CA LEU A 299 -15.19 -5.51 19.35
C LEU A 299 -16.05 -6.69 18.86
N SER A 300 -17.37 -6.61 19.02
CA SER A 300 -18.30 -7.64 18.53
C SER A 300 -18.27 -7.75 17.01
N GLU A 301 -18.27 -6.62 16.31
CA GLU A 301 -18.12 -6.58 14.85
C GLU A 301 -16.77 -7.15 14.40
N ALA A 302 -15.68 -6.79 15.07
CA ALA A 302 -14.37 -7.30 14.77
C ALA A 302 -14.29 -8.83 14.95
N ASN A 303 -14.85 -9.38 16.03
CA ASN A 303 -14.94 -10.82 16.24
C ASN A 303 -15.72 -11.52 15.12
N THR A 304 -16.81 -10.91 14.66
CA THR A 304 -17.59 -11.44 13.53
C THR A 304 -16.76 -11.47 12.24
N ILE A 305 -15.98 -10.41 11.98
CA ILE A 305 -15.08 -10.35 10.82
C ILE A 305 -14.00 -11.44 10.91
N VAL A 306 -13.34 -11.57 12.06
CA VAL A 306 -12.30 -12.59 12.30
C VAL A 306 -12.87 -13.98 12.02
N ASN A 307 -13.98 -14.35 12.65
CA ASN A 307 -14.57 -15.68 12.50
C ASN A 307 -14.95 -15.97 11.05
N ASN A 308 -15.59 -15.02 10.37
CA ASN A 308 -16.00 -15.19 8.98
C ASN A 308 -14.79 -15.34 8.04
N TRP A 309 -13.76 -14.52 8.22
CA TRP A 309 -12.59 -14.53 7.33
C TRP A 309 -11.69 -15.74 7.61
N LEU A 310 -11.50 -16.14 8.87
CA LEU A 310 -10.81 -17.40 9.20
C LEU A 310 -11.51 -18.58 8.55
N ALA A 311 -12.84 -18.67 8.64
CA ALA A 311 -13.59 -19.73 7.97
C ALA A 311 -13.35 -19.75 6.45
N ASN A 312 -13.31 -18.58 5.80
CA ASN A 312 -12.98 -18.50 4.37
C ASN A 312 -11.53 -18.94 4.08
N ILE A 313 -10.56 -18.52 4.91
CA ILE A 313 -9.15 -18.88 4.74
C ILE A 313 -8.95 -20.39 4.87
N TYR A 314 -9.49 -20.99 5.92
CA TYR A 314 -9.42 -22.45 6.12
C TYR A 314 -10.22 -23.22 5.05
N GLN A 315 -11.36 -22.71 4.60
CA GLN A 315 -12.10 -23.32 3.49
C GLN A 315 -11.30 -23.30 2.17
N ASN A 316 -10.56 -22.22 1.90
CA ASN A 316 -9.68 -22.14 0.74
C ASN A 316 -8.40 -22.96 0.92
N GLY A 317 -7.96 -23.18 2.16
CA GLY A 317 -6.85 -24.07 2.51
C GLY A 317 -5.47 -23.55 2.10
N SER A 318 -5.33 -22.26 1.80
CA SER A 318 -4.09 -21.65 1.32
C SER A 318 -3.54 -20.59 2.26
N LEU A 319 -2.21 -20.51 2.37
CA LEU A 319 -1.46 -19.43 2.99
C LEU A 319 -0.48 -18.88 1.95
N TYR A 320 -0.49 -17.56 1.73
CA TYR A 320 0.51 -16.88 0.91
C TYR A 320 1.35 -16.00 1.85
N PRO A 321 2.53 -16.49 2.28
CA PRO A 321 3.38 -15.75 3.19
C PRO A 321 3.84 -14.41 2.61
N TYR A 322 4.10 -13.47 3.51
CA TYR A 322 4.77 -12.23 3.20
C TYR A 322 6.27 -12.48 3.03
N GLU A 323 6.72 -12.44 1.77
CA GLU A 323 8.13 -12.40 1.36
C GLU A 323 8.65 -10.96 1.28
#